data_AF-A0A6L9KVG6-F1
#
_entry.id   AF-A0A6L9KVG6-F1
#
_cell.length_a   1.000
_cell.length_b   1.000
_cell.length_c   1.000
_cell.angle_alpha   90.00
_cell.angle_beta   90.00
_cell.angle_gamma   90.00
#
_symmetry.space_group_name_H-M   'P 1'
#
loop_
_entity.id
_entity.type
_entity.pdbx_description
1 polymer ?
#
loop_
_entity_poly.entity_id
_entity_poly.type
_entity_poly.pdbx_seq_one_letter_code
_entity_poly.pdbx_strand_id
1 'polypeptide(L)'
;LTEEPGKASWPITGATFILMQKVQDKPEKARGALSFFDWAYKNGGKAALALDYVPMPESVTKLVAGEWKRAIKDTAGKPVF
;
A
#
# COMPACT_ATOMS: atom_id res chain seq x y z
N LEU A 1 -3.21 -6.88 -14.85
CA LEU A 1 -3.77 -8.25 -14.89
C LEU A 1 -4.72 -8.28 -16.07
N THR A 2 -4.26 -8.80 -17.20
CA THR A 2 -5.03 -8.87 -18.45
C THR A 2 -5.17 -10.34 -18.81
N GLU A 3 -6.39 -10.78 -19.12
CA GLU A 3 -6.70 -12.17 -19.50
C GLU A 3 -6.25 -13.22 -18.46
N GLU A 4 -6.42 -12.90 -17.17
CA GLU A 4 -6.12 -13.86 -16.08
C GLU A 4 -7.09 -15.06 -16.13
N PRO A 5 -6.60 -16.29 -15.89
CA PRO A 5 -7.44 -17.48 -15.91
C PRO A 5 -8.48 -17.44 -14.78
N GLY A 6 -9.63 -18.05 -15.02
CA GLY A 6 -10.72 -18.17 -14.04
C GLY A 6 -12.08 -17.81 -14.64
N LYS A 7 -13.08 -18.66 -14.41
CA LYS A 7 -14.42 -18.50 -15.01
C LYS A 7 -15.10 -17.15 -14.68
N ALA A 8 -14.75 -16.54 -13.55
CA ALA A 8 -15.30 -15.28 -13.08
C ALA A 8 -14.28 -14.12 -13.08
N SER A 9 -13.10 -14.31 -13.69
CA SER A 9 -12.07 -13.28 -13.77
C SER A 9 -12.50 -12.17 -14.73
N TRP A 10 -12.34 -10.91 -14.30
CA TRP A 10 -12.60 -9.77 -15.18
C TRP A 10 -11.42 -9.58 -16.17
N PRO A 11 -11.65 -9.46 -17.49
CA PRO A 11 -10.58 -9.51 -18.50
C PRO A 11 -9.49 -8.44 -18.35
N ILE A 12 -9.83 -7.27 -17.82
CA ILE A 12 -8.90 -6.14 -17.68
C ILE A 12 -8.96 -5.60 -16.25
N THR A 13 -8.02 -6.03 -15.40
CA THR A 13 -7.90 -5.59 -14.00
C THR A 13 -6.53 -4.93 -13.77
N GLY A 14 -6.49 -3.85 -12.98
CA GLY A 14 -5.27 -3.10 -12.71
C GLY A 14 -5.08 -2.82 -11.22
N ALA A 15 -3.83 -2.83 -10.77
CA ALA A 15 -3.45 -2.25 -9.48
C ALA A 15 -3.09 -0.77 -9.67
N THR A 16 -3.30 0.01 -8.61
CA THR A 16 -2.80 1.38 -8.51
C THR A 16 -1.68 1.45 -7.48
N PHE A 17 -0.78 2.42 -7.61
CA PHE A 17 0.43 2.49 -6.82
C PHE A 17 0.60 3.88 -6.20
N ILE A 18 1.12 3.88 -4.97
CA ILE A 18 1.60 5.08 -4.29
C ILE A 18 3.11 5.11 -4.42
N LEU A 19 3.65 6.24 -4.87
CA LEU A 19 5.09 6.46 -4.96
C LEU A 19 5.58 7.29 -3.78
N MET A 20 6.68 6.84 -3.18
CA MET A 20 7.35 7.55 -2.08
C MET A 20 8.86 7.55 -2.30
N GLN A 21 9.52 8.63 -1.87
CA GLN A 21 10.97 8.66 -1.81
C GLN A 21 11.49 7.62 -0.81
N LYS A 22 12.60 6.97 -1.13
CA LYS A 22 13.24 6.02 -0.19
C LYS A 22 13.95 6.74 0.95
N VAL A 23 14.57 7.89 0.66
CA VAL A 23 15.18 8.77 1.65
C VAL A 23 14.25 9.94 1.87
N GLN A 24 13.88 10.18 3.13
CA GLN A 24 12.88 11.16 3.53
C GLN A 24 13.54 12.34 4.24
N ASP A 25 13.69 13.46 3.53
CA ASP A 25 14.19 14.72 4.10
C ASP A 25 13.20 15.31 5.13
N LYS A 26 11.92 14.93 5.02
CA LYS A 26 10.83 15.34 5.91
C LYS A 26 10.17 14.10 6.52
N PRO A 27 10.86 13.38 7.44
CA PRO A 27 10.42 12.07 7.91
C PRO A 27 9.03 12.09 8.55
N GLU A 28 8.65 13.18 9.23
CA GLU A 28 7.31 13.31 9.82
C GLU A 28 6.18 13.32 8.78
N LYS A 29 6.41 13.90 7.59
CA LYS A 29 5.40 13.87 6.51
C LYS A 29 5.23 12.46 5.95
N ALA A 30 6.35 11.75 5.76
CA ALA A 30 6.32 10.37 5.32
C ALA A 30 5.67 9.45 6.36
N ARG A 31 5.98 9.63 7.65
CA ARG A 31 5.31 8.92 8.74
C ARG A 31 3.80 9.14 8.69
N GLY A 32 3.34 10.38 8.56
CA GLY A 32 1.91 10.69 8.43
C GLY A 32 1.24 9.98 7.25
N ALA A 33 1.86 10.02 6.06
CA ALA A 33 1.35 9.33 4.88
C ALA A 33 1.31 7.80 5.06
N LEU A 34 2.39 7.20 5.58
CA LEU A 34 2.46 5.76 5.81
C LEU A 34 1.44 5.29 6.87
N SER A 35 1.27 6.06 7.94
CA SER A 35 0.23 5.80 8.95
C SER A 35 -1.19 5.89 8.37
N PHE A 36 -1.45 6.83 7.46
CA PHE A 36 -2.72 6.92 6.76
C PHE A 36 -3.00 5.66 5.92
N PHE A 37 -2.03 5.21 5.11
CA PHE A 37 -2.22 4.01 4.28
C PHE A 37 -2.28 2.72 5.11
N ASP A 38 -1.50 2.61 6.19
CA ASP A 38 -1.62 1.49 7.16
C ASP A 38 -3.02 1.43 7.77
N TRP A 39 -3.56 2.57 8.19
CA TRP A 39 -4.94 2.65 8.68
C TRP A 39 -5.96 2.29 7.59
N ALA A 40 -5.76 2.76 6.36
CA ALA A 40 -6.64 2.47 5.24
C ALA A 40 -6.67 0.96 4.90
N TYR A 41 -5.53 0.28 4.95
CA TYR A 41 -5.49 -1.18 4.78
C TYR A 41 -6.20 -1.93 5.91
N LYS A 42 -6.10 -1.46 7.15
CA LYS A 42 -6.72 -2.10 8.31
C LYS A 42 -8.23 -1.87 8.40
N ASN A 43 -8.71 -0.69 8.00
CA ASN A 43 -10.07 -0.24 8.30
C ASN A 43 -10.89 0.14 7.05
N GLY A 44 -10.23 0.44 5.93
CA GLY A 44 -10.85 0.97 4.72
C GLY A 44 -11.49 -0.07 3.80
N GLY A 45 -11.38 -1.37 4.10
CA GLY A 45 -11.84 -2.44 3.21
C GLY A 45 -13.33 -2.32 2.82
N LYS A 46 -14.20 -1.96 3.76
CA LYS A 46 -15.64 -1.75 3.48
C LYS A 46 -15.88 -0.54 2.56
N ALA A 47 -15.11 0.53 2.73
CA ALA A 47 -15.23 1.73 1.90
C ALA A 47 -14.73 1.46 0.47
N ALA A 48 -13.64 0.71 0.32
CA ALA A 48 -13.15 0.27 -0.99
C ALA A 48 -14.19 -0.58 -1.73
N LEU A 49 -14.79 -1.56 -1.04
CA LEU A 49 -15.84 -2.40 -1.62
C LEU A 49 -17.09 -1.59 -2.02
N ALA A 50 -17.48 -0.58 -1.23
CA ALA A 50 -18.62 0.28 -1.57
C ALA A 50 -18.39 1.15 -2.81
N LEU A 51 -17.14 1.28 -3.26
CA LEU A 51 -16.73 1.96 -4.49
C LEU A 51 -16.29 0.97 -5.58
N ASP A 52 -16.63 -0.32 -5.43
CA ASP A 52 -16.29 -1.41 -6.34
C ASP A 52 -14.78 -1.67 -6.52
N TYR A 53 -13.95 -1.21 -5.59
CA TYR A 53 -12.54 -1.59 -5.52
C TYR A 53 -12.35 -2.88 -4.73
N VAL A 54 -11.37 -3.68 -5.15
CA VAL A 54 -10.97 -4.91 -4.45
C VAL A 54 -9.97 -4.57 -3.33
N PRO A 55 -10.28 -4.81 -2.05
CA PRO A 55 -9.33 -4.61 -0.96
C PRO A 55 -8.13 -5.55 -1.10
N MET A 56 -6.94 -5.06 -0.78
CA MET A 56 -5.74 -5.89 -0.80
C MET A 56 -5.81 -7.00 0.26
N PRO A 57 -5.39 -8.24 -0.08
CA PRO A 57 -5.29 -9.32 0.89
C PRO A 57 -4.32 -8.98 2.03
N GLU A 58 -4.61 -9.47 3.24
CA GLU A 58 -3.81 -9.18 4.43
C GLU A 58 -2.34 -9.60 4.28
N SER A 59 -2.07 -10.70 3.57
CA SER A 59 -0.72 -11.17 3.28
C SER A 59 0.07 -10.11 2.49
N VAL A 60 -0.56 -9.45 1.53
CA VAL A 60 0.06 -8.42 0.70
C VAL A 60 0.27 -7.13 1.51
N THR A 61 -0.72 -6.72 2.32
CA THR A 61 -0.57 -5.51 3.16
C THR A 61 0.52 -5.68 4.22
N LYS A 62 0.71 -6.90 4.76
CA LYS A 62 1.82 -7.24 5.66
C LYS A 62 3.18 -7.15 4.95
N LEU A 63 3.27 -7.66 3.71
CA LEU A 63 4.48 -7.52 2.90
C LEU A 63 4.81 -6.04 2.66
N VAL A 64 3.83 -5.24 2.26
CA VAL A 64 3.99 -3.79 2.05
C VAL A 64 4.46 -3.07 3.31
N ALA A 65 3.88 -3.36 4.49
CA ALA A 65 4.32 -2.78 5.75
C ALA A 65 5.76 -3.17 6.10
N GLY A 66 6.18 -4.41 5.81
CA GLY A 66 7.56 -4.86 5.96
C GLY A 66 8.53 -4.14 5.01
N GLU A 67 8.10 -3.89 3.78
CA GLU A 67 8.86 -3.13 2.79
C GLU A 67 9.09 -1.68 3.23
N TRP A 68 8.07 -1.01 3.77
CA TRP A 68 8.22 0.35 4.28
C TRP A 68 9.29 0.45 5.38
N LYS A 69 9.26 -0.45 6.36
CA LYS A 69 10.26 -0.52 7.45
C LYS A 69 11.69 -0.70 6.95
N ARG A 70 11.85 -1.47 5.86
CA ARG A 70 13.18 -1.76 5.29
C ARG A 70 13.68 -0.63 4.39
N ALA A 71 12.82 -0.09 3.54
CA ALA A 71 13.23 0.72 2.39
C ALA A 71 13.05 2.23 2.58
N ILE A 72 12.16 2.67 3.47
CA ILE A 72 11.88 4.09 3.69
C ILE A 72 12.58 4.56 4.97
N LYS A 73 13.57 5.41 4.80
CA LYS A 73 14.48 5.87 5.85
C LYS A 73 14.59 7.39 5.86
N ASP A 74 14.94 7.95 7.01
CA ASP A 74 15.36 9.35 7.10
C ASP A 74 16.78 9.56 6.53
N THR A 75 17.26 10.81 6.52
CA THR A 75 18.60 11.16 6.03
C THR A 75 19.74 10.59 6.90
N ALA A 76 19.44 10.12 8.10
CA ALA A 76 20.37 9.41 8.99
C ALA A 76 20.30 7.88 8.83
N GLY A 77 19.47 7.37 7.90
CA GLY A 77 19.31 5.95 7.63
C GLY A 77 18.39 5.20 8.59
N LYS A 78 17.66 5.89 9.48
CA LYS A 78 16.70 5.27 10.41
C LYS A 78 15.36 5.03 9.71
N PRO A 79 14.69 3.88 9.93
CA PRO A 79 13.34 3.66 9.42
C PRO A 79 12.35 4.72 9.89
N VAL A 80 11.47 5.15 8.99
CA VAL A 80 10.42 6.16 9.29
C VAL A 80 9.15 5.51 9.85
N PHE A 81 8.93 4.23 9.56
CA PHE A 81 7.74 3.44 9.93
C PHE A 81 8.16 2.15 10.65
#